data_AF-A0A660Q3J0-F1
#
_entry.id   AF-A0A660Q3J0-F1
#
_cell.length_a   1.000
_cell.length_b   1.000
_cell.length_c   1.000
_cell.angle_alpha   90.00
_cell.angle_beta   90.00
_cell.angle_gamma   90.00
#
_symmetry.space_group_name_H-M   'P 1'
#
loop_
_entity.id
_entity.type
_entity.pdbx_description
1 polymer ?
#
loop_
_entity_poly.entity_id
_entity_poly.type
_entity_poly.pdbx_seq_one_letter_code
_entity_poly.pdbx_strand_id
1 'polypeptide(L)'
;GIFRGTLDVQSRSITDTMCFAAADALADYARDRGLEPDHILPTMEDWEVFVEEAAAVGTQACREGLARTPRCADELRASARELIRNARHMAGTLMAEGLIAPPPAED
;
A
#
# COMPACT_ATOMS: atom_id res chain seq x y z
N GLY A 1 -0.11 -2.05 2.61
CA GLY A 1 0.78 -2.26 1.45
C GLY A 1 1.22 -3.70 1.32
N ILE A 2 1.41 -4.43 2.42
CA ILE A 2 1.95 -5.80 2.45
C ILE A 2 1.29 -6.77 1.46
N PHE A 3 -0.04 -6.81 1.40
CA PHE A 3 -0.75 -7.67 0.44
C PHE A 3 -0.53 -7.23 -1.00
N ARG A 4 -0.55 -5.92 -1.28
CA ARG A 4 -0.31 -5.40 -2.64
C ARG A 4 1.08 -5.80 -3.13
N GLY A 5 2.12 -5.61 -2.31
CA GLY A 5 3.49 -6.02 -2.65
C GLY A 5 3.62 -7.53 -2.86
N THR A 6 3.00 -8.32 -1.99
CA THR A 6 2.99 -9.80 -2.08
C THR A 6 2.29 -10.28 -3.35
N LEU A 7 1.15 -9.68 -3.70
CA LEU A 7 0.35 -10.05 -4.86
C LEU A 7 1.00 -9.64 -6.19
N ASP A 8 1.58 -8.44 -6.25
CA ASP A 8 2.17 -7.92 -7.49
C ASP A 8 3.35 -8.76 -7.99
N VAL A 9 4.07 -9.43 -7.08
CA VAL A 9 5.16 -10.39 -7.41
C VAL A 9 4.74 -11.86 -7.33
N GLN A 10 3.47 -12.12 -7.01
CA GLN A 10 2.92 -13.46 -6.78
C GLN A 10 3.79 -14.29 -5.80
N SER A 11 4.12 -13.72 -4.65
CA SER A 11 4.94 -14.39 -3.64
C SER A 11 4.26 -15.68 -3.16
N ARG A 12 5.07 -16.70 -2.81
CA ARG A 12 4.59 -17.97 -2.27
C ARG A 12 4.07 -17.86 -0.84
N SER A 13 4.61 -16.93 -0.07
CA SER A 13 4.29 -16.72 1.35
C SER A 13 4.59 -15.27 1.74
N ILE A 14 4.13 -14.88 2.93
CA ILE A 14 4.55 -13.65 3.61
C ILE A 14 5.46 -14.07 4.74
N THR A 15 6.70 -13.59 4.75
CA THR A 15 7.72 -13.88 5.76
C THR A 15 7.84 -12.76 6.78
N ASP A 16 8.45 -13.05 7.93
CA ASP A 16 8.71 -12.03 8.97
C ASP A 16 9.61 -10.90 8.45
N THR A 17 10.55 -11.21 7.57
CA THR A 17 11.42 -10.22 6.90
C THR A 17 10.64 -9.34 5.92
N MET A 18 9.60 -9.85 5.26
CA MET A 18 8.65 -9.01 4.52
C MET A 18 7.84 -8.11 5.46
N CYS A 19 7.44 -8.59 6.64
CA CYS A 19 6.77 -7.77 7.65
C CYS A 19 7.69 -6.67 8.19
N PHE A 20 8.97 -6.94 8.41
CA PHE A 20 9.96 -5.91 8.77
C PHE A 20 10.13 -4.88 7.65
N ALA A 21 10.24 -5.31 6.40
CA ALA A 21 10.30 -4.38 5.26
C ALA A 21 9.05 -3.49 5.16
N ALA A 22 7.86 -4.00 5.51
CA ALA A 22 6.65 -3.18 5.60
C ALA A 22 6.72 -2.17 6.74
N ALA A 23 7.17 -2.59 7.93
CA ALA A 23 7.32 -1.72 9.09
C ALA A 23 8.33 -0.60 8.85
N ASP A 24 9.47 -0.92 8.24
CA ASP A 24 10.50 0.06 7.88
C ASP A 24 9.94 1.07 6.87
N ALA A 25 9.20 0.62 5.85
CA ALA A 25 8.57 1.52 4.88
C ALA A 25 7.55 2.48 5.51
N LEU A 26 6.76 2.01 6.48
CA LEU A 26 5.83 2.86 7.24
C LEU A 26 6.60 3.90 8.06
N ALA A 27 7.65 3.48 8.77
CA ALA A 27 8.44 4.34 9.63
C ALA A 27 9.23 5.40 8.83
N ASP A 28 9.80 5.01 7.68
CA ASP A 28 10.51 5.92 6.79
C ASP A 28 9.56 6.94 6.16
N TYR A 29 8.39 6.50 5.70
CA TYR A 29 7.37 7.40 5.17
C TYR A 29 6.89 8.44 6.21
N ALA A 30 6.72 8.03 7.47
CA ALA A 30 6.37 8.92 8.57
C ALA A 30 7.50 9.93 8.82
N ARG A 31 8.75 9.46 8.87
CA ARG A 31 9.93 10.30 9.12
C ARG A 31 10.10 11.37 8.04
N ASP A 32 9.91 11.01 6.78
CA ASP A 32 10.06 11.93 5.65
C ASP A 32 9.02 13.06 5.64
N ARG A 33 7.87 12.86 6.27
CA ARG A 33 6.78 13.86 6.37
C ARG A 33 6.79 14.66 7.67
N GLY A 34 7.68 14.32 8.59
CA GLY A 34 7.76 14.92 9.92
C GLY A 34 6.98 14.10 10.95
N LEU A 35 7.57 14.00 12.14
CA LEU A 35 7.00 13.28 13.28
C LEU A 35 6.57 14.30 14.33
N GLU A 36 5.38 14.10 14.88
CA GLU A 36 4.85 14.88 16.01
C GLU A 36 4.51 13.93 17.17
N PRO A 37 4.50 14.40 18.43
CA PRO A 37 4.25 13.54 19.59
C PRO A 37 2.93 12.75 19.52
N ASP A 38 1.92 13.31 18.86
CA ASP A 38 0.60 12.75 18.61
C ASP A 38 0.44 12.17 17.19
N HIS A 39 1.45 12.32 16.32
CA HIS A 39 1.45 11.82 14.95
C HIS A 39 2.76 11.09 14.63
N ILE A 40 2.84 9.83 15.07
CA ILE A 40 4.03 8.96 14.91
C ILE A 40 3.95 8.02 13.71
N LEU A 41 2.78 7.90 13.09
CA LEU A 41 2.51 7.05 11.93
C LEU A 41 1.57 7.76 10.95
N PRO A 42 1.69 7.47 9.65
CA PRO A 42 0.79 8.01 8.64
C PRO A 42 -0.64 7.55 8.87
N THR A 43 -1.59 8.37 8.45
CA THR A 43 -3.01 8.06 8.53
C THR A 43 -3.47 7.19 7.36
N MET A 44 -4.69 6.67 7.44
CA MET A 44 -5.33 5.98 6.30
C MET A 44 -5.62 6.92 5.11
N GLU A 45 -5.59 8.23 5.32
CA GLU A 45 -5.76 9.23 4.26
C GLU A 45 -4.48 9.37 3.41
N ASP A 46 -3.32 9.10 4.02
CA ASP A 46 -1.98 9.15 3.41
C ASP A 46 -1.71 7.94 2.52
N TRP A 47 -2.58 7.71 1.54
CA TRP A 47 -2.60 6.47 0.75
C TRP A 47 -1.32 6.18 -0.05
N GLU A 48 -0.45 7.17 -0.27
CA GLU A 48 0.85 6.96 -0.90
C GLU A 48 1.76 6.05 -0.07
N VAL A 49 1.56 5.96 1.25
CA VAL A 49 2.30 5.02 2.10
C VAL A 49 2.14 3.58 1.63
N PHE A 50 0.94 3.23 1.14
CA PHE A 50 0.67 1.88 0.68
C PHE A 50 1.42 1.54 -0.61
N VAL A 51 1.84 2.54 -1.40
CA VAL A 51 2.68 2.37 -2.59
C VAL A 51 4.10 2.02 -2.18
N GLU A 52 4.69 2.77 -1.24
CA GLU A 52 6.05 2.52 -0.77
C GLU A 52 6.15 1.19 -0.01
N GLU A 53 5.18 0.91 0.86
CA GLU A 53 5.10 -0.36 1.58
C GLU A 53 4.93 -1.56 0.62
N ALA A 54 4.12 -1.43 -0.43
CA ALA A 54 3.98 -2.48 -1.44
C ALA A 54 5.29 -2.71 -2.21
N ALA A 55 5.99 -1.65 -2.61
CA ALA A 55 7.26 -1.76 -3.31
C ALA A 55 8.35 -2.38 -2.43
N ALA A 56 8.43 -2.01 -1.16
CA ALA A 56 9.37 -2.57 -0.19
C ALA A 56 9.13 -4.08 -0.01
N VAL A 57 7.89 -4.48 0.24
CA VAL A 57 7.51 -5.88 0.46
C VAL A 57 7.72 -6.73 -0.80
N GLY A 58 7.30 -6.24 -1.96
CA GLY A 58 7.51 -6.96 -3.23
C GLY A 58 9.00 -7.12 -3.56
N THR A 59 9.80 -6.08 -3.30
CA THR A 59 11.27 -6.14 -3.46
C THR A 59 11.89 -7.15 -2.51
N GLN A 60 11.46 -7.19 -1.24
CA GLN A 60 11.95 -8.14 -0.26
C GLN A 60 11.59 -9.59 -0.63
N ALA A 61 10.36 -9.84 -1.08
CA ALA A 61 9.96 -11.15 -1.58
C ALA A 61 10.78 -11.60 -2.81
N CYS A 62 11.18 -10.67 -3.67
CA CYS A 62 12.09 -10.97 -4.79
C CYS A 62 13.49 -11.34 -4.30
N ARG A 63 14.03 -10.59 -3.32
CA ARG A 63 15.36 -10.86 -2.72
C ARG A 63 15.42 -12.23 -2.05
N GLU A 64 14.34 -12.66 -1.42
CA GLU A 64 14.21 -13.96 -0.76
C GLU A 64 13.93 -15.12 -1.72
N GLY A 65 13.72 -14.86 -3.01
CA GLY A 65 13.40 -15.90 -4.00
C GLY A 65 11.99 -16.48 -3.87
N LEU A 66 11.08 -15.79 -3.17
CA LEU A 66 9.70 -16.21 -2.99
C LEU A 66 8.78 -15.72 -4.11
N ALA A 67 9.19 -14.67 -4.84
CA ALA A 67 8.46 -14.11 -5.96
C ALA A 67 8.39 -15.07 -7.16
N ARG A 68 7.18 -15.38 -7.63
CA ARG A 68 6.97 -16.11 -8.90
C ARG A 68 7.02 -15.18 -10.12
N THR A 69 6.80 -13.88 -9.91
CA THR A 69 6.88 -12.85 -10.95
C THR A 69 7.75 -11.71 -10.43
N PRO A 70 9.09 -11.88 -10.45
CA PRO A 70 9.99 -10.85 -9.94
C PRO A 70 9.89 -9.56 -10.78
N ARG A 71 9.91 -8.42 -10.11
CA ARG A 71 9.83 -7.07 -10.70
C ARG A 71 10.80 -6.14 -9.98
N CYS A 72 11.20 -5.05 -10.62
CA CYS A 72 12.01 -4.04 -9.94
C CYS A 72 11.14 -3.13 -9.04
N ALA A 73 11.78 -2.43 -8.12
CA ALA A 73 11.07 -1.57 -7.16
C ALA A 73 10.23 -0.49 -7.85
N ASP A 74 10.73 0.10 -8.94
CA ASP A 74 10.04 1.17 -9.67
C ASP A 74 8.79 0.67 -10.40
N GLU A 75 8.84 -0.54 -10.97
CA GLU A 75 7.67 -1.21 -11.54
C GLU A 75 6.61 -1.51 -10.48
N LEU A 76 7.03 -1.93 -9.28
CA LEU A 76 6.13 -2.18 -8.17
C LEU A 76 5.46 -0.89 -7.67
N ARG A 77 6.23 0.20 -7.55
CA ARG A 77 5.67 1.53 -7.21
C ARG A 77 4.66 1.98 -8.25
N ALA A 78 5.00 1.90 -9.53
CA ALA A 78 4.11 2.31 -10.61
C ALA A 78 2.80 1.50 -10.60
N SER A 79 2.91 0.17 -10.54
CA SER A 79 1.78 -0.77 -10.49
C SER A 79 0.89 -0.50 -9.28
N ALA A 80 1.46 -0.42 -8.08
CA ALA A 80 0.70 -0.19 -6.85
C ALA A 80 -0.01 1.18 -6.89
N ARG A 81 0.69 2.23 -7.32
CA ARG A 81 0.13 3.59 -7.44
C ARG A 81 -1.04 3.64 -8.41
N GLU A 82 -0.91 3.03 -9.58
CA GLU A 82 -1.99 2.98 -10.57
C GLU A 82 -3.22 2.27 -10.01
N LEU A 83 -3.05 1.05 -9.47
CA LEU A 83 -4.16 0.25 -8.96
C LEU A 83 -4.88 0.93 -7.79
N ILE A 84 -4.13 1.50 -6.85
CA ILE A 84 -4.72 2.20 -5.70
C ILE A 84 -5.46 3.45 -6.18
N ARG A 85 -4.87 4.25 -7.07
CA ARG A 85 -5.51 5.46 -7.62
C ARG A 85 -6.81 5.11 -8.33
N ASN A 86 -6.78 4.08 -9.19
CA ASN A 86 -7.94 3.67 -9.97
C ASN A 86 -9.07 3.16 -9.07
N ALA A 87 -8.75 2.35 -8.05
CA ALA A 87 -9.74 1.86 -7.09
C ALA A 87 -10.40 3.00 -6.30
N ARG A 88 -9.60 3.96 -5.80
CA ARG A 88 -10.10 5.14 -5.08
C ARG A 88 -10.96 6.02 -5.98
N HIS A 89 -10.51 6.27 -7.21
CA HIS A 89 -11.25 7.07 -8.18
C HIS A 89 -12.59 6.42 -8.53
N MET A 90 -12.59 5.12 -8.83
CA MET A 90 -13.81 4.37 -9.15
C MET A 90 -14.82 4.43 -8.00
N ALA A 91 -14.39 4.15 -6.76
CA ALA A 91 -15.27 4.22 -5.60
C ALA A 91 -15.82 5.64 -5.41
N GLY A 92 -14.96 6.66 -5.50
CA GLY A 92 -15.36 8.06 -5.40
C GLY A 92 -16.39 8.47 -6.44
N THR A 93 -16.20 8.07 -7.71
CA THR A 93 -17.16 8.33 -8.79
C THR A 93 -18.50 7.65 -8.54
N LEU A 94 -18.51 6.37 -8.12
CA LEU A 94 -19.75 5.65 -7.82
C LEU A 94 -20.53 6.29 -6.66
N MET A 95 -19.84 6.80 -5.65
CA MET A 95 -20.46 7.54 -4.54
C MET A 95 -20.98 8.91 -5.00
N ALA A 96 -20.22 9.65 -5.81
CA ALA A 96 -20.60 10.97 -6.31
C ALA A 96 -21.82 10.93 -7.24
N GLU A 97 -21.92 9.91 -8.09
CA GLU A 97 -23.05 9.71 -9.01
C GLU A 97 -24.28 9.07 -8.32
N GLY A 98 -24.22 8.80 -7.02
CA GLY A 98 -25.31 8.18 -6.27
C GLY A 98 -25.56 6.71 -6.60
N LEU A 99 -24.63 6.04 -7.30
CA LEU A 99 -24.68 4.61 -7.59
C LEU A 99 -24.34 3.76 -6.36
N ILE A 100 -23.63 4.34 -5.39
CA ILE A 100 -23.50 3.84 -4.02
C ILE A 100 -24.32 4.78 -3.13
N ALA A 101 -25.31 4.22 -2.43
CA ALA A 101 -26.17 4.99 -1.53
C ALA A 101 -25.36 5.61 -0.38
N PRO A 102 -25.71 6.84 0.06
CA PRO A 102 -25.11 7.42 1.25
C PRO A 102 -25.42 6.56 2.49
N PRO A 103 -24.60 6.65 3.55
CA PRO A 103 -24.93 6.02 4.81
C PRO A 103 -26.30 6.49 5.31
N PRO A 104 -27.06 5.64 6.01
CA PRO A 104 -28.30 6.08 6.64
C PRO A 104 -28.01 7.24 7.59
N ALA A 105 -28.97 8.17 7.72
CA ALA A 105 -28.87 9.21 8.74
C ALA A 105 -28.70 8.56 10.12
N GLU A 106 -27.79 9.11 10.92
CA GLU A 106 -27.68 8.74 12.34
C GLU A 106 -28.93 9.26 13.06
N ASP A 107 -29.62 8.39 13.80
CA ASP A 107 -30.76 8.74 14.67
C ASP A 107 -30.32 9.58 15.89
#